data_AF-A0A6N7M6P7-F1
#
_entry.id   AF-A0A6N7M6P7-F1
#
_cell.length_a   1.000
_cell.length_b   1.000
_cell.length_c   1.000
_cell.angle_alpha   90.00
_cell.angle_beta   90.00
_cell.angle_gamma   90.00
#
_symmetry.space_group_name_H-M   'P 1'
#
loop_
_entity.id
_entity.type
_entity.pdbx_description
1 polymer ?
#
loop_
_entity_poly.entity_id
_entity_poly.type
_entity_poly.pdbx_seq_one_letter_code
_entity_poly.pdbx_strand_id
1 'polypeptide(L)'
;MAVDLGALLLLVYRYLGLNEDMIQTTGLAAAAVAYRNAVLRVIPRAITDHVYKAAQNKITGDLTDEQKLLKARTEWIKIYKSTYEATDEEILTLCGVKAVTGIKQEQIATLMGVDQAIKDGDTTVEEALGRTDGENKDGEKVRKDGEDFENDGPAGKDTPAGNKENKLQFNK
;
A
#
# COMPACT_ATOMS: atom_id res chain seq x y z
N MET A 1 -7.50 48.98 24.80
CA MET A 1 -8.33 47.76 24.75
C MET A 1 -7.38 46.58 24.79
N ALA A 2 -7.18 45.97 25.96
CA ALA A 2 -6.44 44.73 26.04
C ALA A 2 -7.34 43.64 25.44
N VAL A 3 -7.06 43.23 24.21
CA VAL A 3 -7.62 41.98 23.67
C VAL A 3 -7.07 40.88 24.53
N ASP A 4 -7.93 40.30 25.38
CA ASP A 4 -7.58 39.18 26.21
C ASP A 4 -7.10 38.03 25.30
N LEU A 5 -5.80 37.73 25.41
CA LEU A 5 -5.15 36.70 24.60
C LEU A 5 -5.81 35.33 24.82
N GLY A 6 -6.38 35.11 26.01
CA GLY A 6 -7.17 33.92 26.35
C GLY A 6 -8.45 33.80 25.54
N ALA A 7 -9.23 34.88 25.45
CA ALA A 7 -10.44 34.94 24.62
C ALA A 7 -10.13 34.74 23.12
N LEU A 8 -9.01 35.28 22.63
CA LEU A 8 -8.60 35.13 21.23
C LEU A 8 -8.15 33.70 20.91
N LEU A 9 -7.45 33.03 21.84
CA LEU A 9 -7.10 31.62 21.74
C LEU A 9 -8.36 30.73 21.75
N LEU A 10 -9.31 30.99 22.64
CA LEU A 10 -10.60 30.28 22.69
C LEU A 10 -11.42 30.43 21.41
N LEU A 11 -11.41 31.62 20.80
CA LEU A 11 -12.12 31.90 19.56
C LEU A 11 -11.49 31.15 18.37
N VAL A 12 -10.16 31.04 18.34
CA VAL A 12 -9.42 30.25 17.33
C VAL A 12 -9.69 28.75 17.50
N TYR A 13 -9.67 28.22 18.73
CA TYR A 13 -10.01 26.81 19.01
C TYR A 13 -11.44 26.47 18.59
N ARG A 14 -12.39 27.36 18.89
CA ARG A 14 -13.80 27.23 18.47
C ARG A 14 -13.96 27.29 16.94
N TYR A 15 -13.20 28.13 16.25
CA TYR A 15 -13.28 28.30 14.80
C TYR A 15 -12.66 27.13 14.03
N LEU A 16 -11.57 26.54 14.54
CA LEU A 16 -10.97 25.34 13.96
C LEU A 16 -11.67 24.03 14.37
N GLY A 17 -12.56 24.06 15.36
CA GLY A 17 -13.28 22.87 15.82
C GLY A 17 -12.37 21.77 16.38
N LEU A 18 -11.15 22.12 16.80
CA LEU A 18 -10.18 21.16 17.29
C LEU A 18 -10.38 20.92 18.79
N ASN A 19 -10.84 19.71 19.12
CA ASN A 19 -10.89 19.24 20.50
C ASN A 19 -9.47 18.94 20.99
N GLU A 20 -9.20 19.15 22.29
CA GLU A 20 -7.88 18.90 22.87
C GLU A 20 -7.41 17.46 22.66
N ASP A 21 -8.31 16.48 22.79
CA ASP A 21 -8.03 15.07 22.52
C ASP A 21 -7.63 14.81 21.06
N MET A 22 -8.24 15.53 20.11
CA MET A 22 -7.89 15.42 18.69
C MET A 22 -6.50 16.01 18.42
N ILE A 23 -6.14 17.12 19.08
CA ILE A 23 -4.82 17.75 18.93
C ILE A 23 -3.73 16.80 19.46
N GLN A 24 -3.94 16.19 20.61
CA GLN A 24 -2.97 15.27 21.20
C GLN A 24 -2.83 13.99 20.37
N THR A 25 -3.94 13.35 19.98
CA THR A 25 -3.91 12.13 19.16
C THR A 25 -3.30 12.38 17.78
N THR A 26 -3.60 13.51 17.15
CA THR A 26 -2.99 13.88 15.86
C THR A 26 -1.50 14.18 16.00
N GLY A 27 -1.08 14.86 17.07
CA GLY A 27 0.33 15.11 17.36
C GLY A 27 1.14 13.82 17.56
N LEU A 28 0.58 12.85 18.29
CA LEU A 28 1.19 11.53 18.48
C LEU A 28 1.23 10.72 17.18
N ALA A 29 0.17 10.76 16.37
CA ALA A 29 0.14 10.10 15.07
C ALA A 29 1.21 10.69 14.12
N ALA A 30 1.34 12.02 14.06
CA ALA A 30 2.35 12.69 13.26
C ALA A 30 3.77 12.33 13.71
N ALA A 31 4.01 12.32 15.02
CA ALA A 31 5.30 11.90 15.58
C ALA A 31 5.64 10.44 15.23
N ALA A 32 4.66 9.53 15.29
CA ALA A 32 4.86 8.13 14.93
C ALA A 32 5.21 7.95 13.43
N VAL A 33 4.55 8.69 12.54
CA VAL A 33 4.84 8.67 11.10
C VAL A 33 6.25 9.20 10.82
N ALA A 34 6.63 10.32 11.42
CA ALA A 34 7.96 10.90 11.27
C ALA A 34 9.05 9.95 11.80
N TYR A 35 8.82 9.34 12.98
CA TYR A 35 9.74 8.40 13.59
C TYR A 35 9.96 7.15 12.72
N ARG A 36 8.90 6.54 12.20
CA ARG A 36 8.99 5.39 11.28
C ARG A 36 9.87 5.73 10.07
N ASN A 37 9.65 6.89 9.45
CA ASN A 37 10.38 7.27 8.25
C ASN A 37 11.85 7.58 8.54
N ALA A 38 12.15 8.19 9.69
CA ALA A 38 13.51 8.41 10.14
C ALA A 38 14.26 7.09 10.37
N VAL A 39 13.65 6.13 11.06
CA VAL A 39 14.26 4.82 11.33
C VAL A 39 14.51 4.04 10.04
N LEU A 40 13.51 3.96 9.15
CA LEU A 40 13.63 3.20 7.89
C LEU A 40 14.59 3.85 6.89
N ARG A 41 14.92 5.13 7.05
CA ARG A 41 15.92 5.82 6.23
C ARG A 41 17.36 5.54 6.69
N VAL A 42 17.57 5.26 7.98
CA VAL A 42 18.90 4.97 8.53
C VAL A 42 19.28 3.49 8.36
N ILE A 43 18.31 2.58 8.41
CA ILE A 43 18.57 1.14 8.29
C ILE A 43 18.71 0.75 6.81
N PRO A 44 19.78 0.04 6.42
CA PRO A 44 19.93 -0.47 5.06
C PRO A 44 18.78 -1.38 4.63
N ARG A 45 18.29 -1.15 3.41
CA ARG A 45 17.14 -1.87 2.84
C ARG A 45 17.33 -3.39 2.80
N ALA A 46 18.56 -3.87 2.62
CA ALA A 46 18.88 -5.30 2.61
C ALA A 46 18.47 -6.01 3.91
N ILE A 47 18.57 -5.34 5.06
CA ILE A 47 18.20 -5.92 6.36
C ILE A 47 16.68 -5.95 6.50
N THR A 48 16.01 -4.85 6.18
CA THR A 48 14.55 -4.77 6.25
C THR A 48 13.87 -5.73 5.28
N ASP A 49 14.44 -5.93 4.10
CA ASP A 49 13.90 -6.83 3.08
C ASP A 49 14.02 -8.29 3.49
N HIS A 50 15.07 -8.67 4.22
CA HIS A 50 15.21 -10.03 4.75
C HIS A 50 14.08 -10.35 5.73
N VAL A 51 13.82 -9.45 6.68
CA VAL A 51 12.73 -9.59 7.65
C VAL A 51 11.37 -9.58 6.95
N TYR A 52 11.20 -8.69 5.96
CA TYR A 52 9.96 -8.60 5.18
C TYR A 52 9.66 -9.90 4.42
N LYS A 53 10.64 -10.47 3.73
CA LYS A 53 10.49 -11.75 3.01
C LYS A 53 10.20 -12.90 3.97
N ALA A 54 10.86 -12.95 5.13
CA ALA A 54 10.59 -13.96 6.14
C ALA A 54 9.14 -13.86 6.67
N ALA A 55 8.64 -12.65 6.90
CA ALA A 55 7.26 -12.41 7.32
C ALA A 55 6.26 -12.82 6.22
N GLN A 56 6.51 -12.43 4.96
CA GLN A 56 5.69 -12.85 3.83
C GLN A 56 5.64 -14.37 3.68
N ASN A 57 6.78 -15.05 3.73
CA ASN A 57 6.85 -16.51 3.64
C ASN A 57 6.08 -17.21 4.77
N LYS A 58 5.99 -16.60 5.95
CA LYS A 58 5.18 -17.14 7.05
C LYS A 58 3.68 -17.02 6.78
N ILE A 59 3.25 -15.94 6.15
CA ILE A 59 1.86 -15.69 5.78
C ILE A 59 1.45 -16.61 4.62
N THR A 60 2.24 -16.66 3.56
CA THR A 60 1.92 -17.42 2.34
C THR A 60 2.27 -18.89 2.41
N GLY A 61 3.12 -19.29 3.36
CA GLY A 61 3.74 -20.61 3.35
C GLY A 61 4.71 -20.79 2.19
N ASP A 62 5.04 -22.05 1.89
CA ASP A 62 6.06 -22.42 0.92
C ASP A 62 5.51 -22.42 -0.52
N LEU A 63 5.46 -21.23 -1.14
CA LEU A 63 5.02 -21.00 -2.52
C LEU A 63 6.19 -20.85 -3.52
N THR A 64 7.35 -21.41 -3.18
CA THR A 64 8.58 -21.35 -3.99
C THR A 64 8.44 -22.07 -5.34
N ASP A 65 7.58 -23.08 -5.43
CA ASP A 65 7.31 -23.83 -6.66
C ASP A 65 6.17 -23.19 -7.48
N GLU A 66 6.39 -23.05 -8.80
CA GLU A 66 5.39 -22.49 -9.73
C GLU A 66 4.08 -23.28 -9.71
N GLN A 67 4.14 -24.60 -9.52
CA GLN A 67 2.95 -25.45 -9.39
C GLN A 67 2.17 -25.20 -8.08
N LYS A 68 2.86 -24.92 -6.98
CA LYS A 68 2.20 -24.59 -5.70
C LYS A 68 1.54 -23.22 -5.78
N LEU A 69 2.20 -22.25 -6.42
CA LEU A 69 1.64 -20.93 -6.69
C LEU A 69 0.35 -21.02 -7.52
N LEU A 70 0.34 -21.81 -8.59
CA LEU A 70 -0.84 -22.02 -9.43
C LEU A 70 -2.00 -22.64 -8.63
N LYS A 71 -1.73 -23.67 -7.82
CA LYS A 71 -2.74 -24.30 -6.97
C LYS A 71 -3.33 -23.32 -5.96
N ALA A 72 -2.48 -22.63 -5.20
CA ALA A 72 -2.91 -21.63 -4.23
C ALA A 72 -3.75 -20.54 -4.89
N ARG A 73 -3.32 -20.03 -6.04
CA ARG A 73 -4.09 -19.03 -6.80
C ARG A 73 -5.49 -19.54 -7.16
N THR A 74 -5.60 -20.75 -7.71
CA THR A 74 -6.90 -21.32 -8.08
C THR A 74 -7.79 -21.58 -6.86
N GLU A 75 -7.20 -21.97 -5.74
CA GLU A 75 -7.91 -22.22 -4.49
C GLU A 75 -8.49 -20.93 -3.91
N TRP A 76 -7.68 -19.87 -3.82
CA TRP A 76 -8.14 -18.57 -3.33
C TRP A 76 -9.21 -17.97 -4.22
N ILE A 77 -9.06 -18.03 -5.55
CA ILE A 77 -10.13 -17.58 -6.47
C ILE A 77 -11.42 -18.38 -6.25
N LYS A 78 -11.32 -19.69 -6.02
CA LYS A 78 -12.48 -20.53 -5.76
C LYS A 78 -13.15 -20.16 -4.43
N ILE A 79 -12.39 -19.94 -3.37
CA ILE A 79 -12.92 -19.51 -2.06
C ILE A 79 -13.67 -18.19 -2.20
N TYR A 80 -13.08 -17.20 -2.88
CA TYR A 80 -13.73 -15.92 -3.08
C TYR A 80 -15.03 -16.02 -3.89
N LYS A 81 -15.05 -16.89 -4.91
CA LYS A 81 -16.28 -17.18 -5.67
C LYS A 81 -17.33 -17.91 -4.86
N SER A 82 -16.94 -18.88 -4.01
CA SER A 82 -17.88 -19.71 -3.26
C SER A 82 -18.43 -19.02 -2.01
N THR A 83 -17.61 -18.21 -1.35
CA THR A 83 -17.93 -17.64 -0.03
C THR A 83 -18.49 -16.23 -0.15
N TYR A 84 -18.01 -15.45 -1.12
CA TYR A 84 -18.35 -14.02 -1.25
C TYR A 84 -19.10 -13.71 -2.56
N GLU A 85 -19.36 -14.73 -3.38
CA GLU A 85 -19.95 -14.60 -4.73
C GLU A 85 -19.23 -13.52 -5.56
N ALA A 86 -17.92 -13.41 -5.38
CA ALA A 86 -17.09 -12.41 -6.06
C ALA A 86 -16.92 -12.76 -7.54
N THR A 87 -17.08 -11.77 -8.41
CA THR A 87 -16.75 -11.89 -9.83
C THR A 87 -15.23 -11.87 -10.05
N ASP A 88 -14.77 -12.43 -11.17
CA ASP A 88 -13.35 -12.41 -11.50
C ASP A 88 -12.79 -10.98 -11.62
N GLU A 89 -13.62 -10.03 -12.06
CA GLU A 89 -13.26 -8.62 -12.22
C GLU A 89 -13.05 -7.92 -10.86
N GLU A 90 -13.89 -8.22 -9.87
CA GLU A 90 -13.76 -7.69 -8.51
C GLU A 90 -12.50 -8.23 -7.82
N ILE A 91 -12.20 -9.52 -7.97
CA ILE A 91 -10.99 -10.15 -7.40
C ILE A 91 -9.72 -9.56 -8.04
N LEU A 92 -9.75 -9.32 -9.35
CA LEU A 92 -8.63 -8.69 -10.06
C LEU A 92 -8.42 -7.23 -9.65
N THR A 93 -9.52 -6.50 -9.45
CA THR A 93 -9.51 -5.12 -8.96
C THR A 93 -8.95 -5.05 -7.55
N LEU A 94 -9.38 -5.95 -6.66
CA LEU A 94 -8.85 -6.11 -5.31
C LEU A 94 -7.33 -6.36 -5.29
N CYS A 95 -6.85 -7.20 -6.20
CA CYS A 95 -5.44 -7.52 -6.29
C CYS A 95 -4.62 -6.47 -7.06
N GLY A 96 -5.25 -5.47 -7.67
CA GLY A 96 -4.58 -4.47 -8.51
C GLY A 96 -3.91 -5.04 -9.77
N VAL A 97 -4.33 -6.21 -10.26
CA VAL A 97 -3.73 -6.90 -11.42
C VAL A 97 -4.71 -7.01 -12.58
N LYS A 98 -4.20 -6.87 -13.81
CA LYS A 98 -5.03 -6.91 -15.03
C LYS A 98 -5.43 -8.32 -15.48
N ALA A 99 -4.77 -9.35 -14.96
CA ALA A 99 -4.98 -10.73 -15.37
C ALA A 99 -4.69 -11.69 -14.22
N VAL A 100 -5.40 -12.82 -14.23
CA VAL A 100 -5.25 -13.92 -13.25
C VAL A 100 -3.81 -14.46 -13.22
N THR A 101 -3.10 -14.41 -14.36
CA THR A 101 -1.69 -14.79 -14.47
C THR A 101 -0.75 -13.89 -13.65
N GLY A 102 -1.18 -12.65 -13.38
CA GLY A 102 -0.43 -11.65 -12.62
C GLY A 102 -0.49 -11.82 -11.10
N ILE A 103 -1.33 -12.72 -10.56
CA ILE A 103 -1.47 -12.95 -9.12
C ILE A 103 -0.21 -13.67 -8.60
N LYS A 104 0.76 -12.91 -8.09
CA LYS A 104 1.98 -13.42 -7.45
C LYS A 104 1.75 -13.71 -5.96
N GLN A 105 2.78 -14.19 -5.28
CA GLN A 105 2.77 -14.47 -3.83
C GLN A 105 2.24 -13.29 -3.01
N GLU A 106 2.64 -12.06 -3.35
CA GLU A 106 2.18 -10.83 -2.69
C GLU A 106 0.66 -10.67 -2.75
N GLN A 107 0.05 -10.96 -3.89
CA GLN A 107 -1.40 -10.78 -4.04
C GLN A 107 -2.20 -11.92 -3.39
N ILE A 108 -1.60 -13.10 -3.27
CA ILE A 108 -2.17 -14.18 -2.45
C ILE A 108 -2.16 -13.77 -0.97
N ALA A 109 -1.09 -13.12 -0.49
CA ALA A 109 -1.05 -12.56 0.86
C ALA A 109 -2.14 -11.49 1.06
N THR A 110 -2.38 -10.64 0.08
CA THR A 110 -3.46 -9.63 0.12
C THR A 110 -4.84 -10.30 0.24
N LEU A 111 -5.13 -11.33 -0.57
CA LEU A 111 -6.38 -12.07 -0.51
C LEU A 111 -6.58 -12.75 0.85
N MET A 112 -5.54 -13.35 1.42
CA MET A 112 -5.62 -13.90 2.78
C MET A 112 -5.88 -12.83 3.85
N GLY A 113 -5.23 -11.67 3.72
CA GLY A 113 -5.42 -10.56 4.65
C GLY A 113 -6.85 -10.03 4.62
N VAL A 114 -7.43 -9.88 3.43
CA VAL A 114 -8.82 -9.44 3.26
C VAL A 114 -9.80 -10.49 3.78
N ASP A 115 -9.60 -11.77 3.47
CA ASP A 115 -10.43 -12.86 4.01
C ASP A 115 -10.40 -12.91 5.55
N GLN A 116 -9.23 -12.68 6.14
CA GLN A 116 -9.09 -12.62 7.60
C GLN A 116 -9.77 -11.38 8.21
N ALA A 117 -9.62 -10.21 7.59
CA ALA A 117 -10.31 -8.99 8.03
C ALA A 117 -11.84 -9.14 7.98
N ILE A 118 -12.37 -9.85 6.98
CA ILE A 118 -13.80 -10.17 6.91
C ILE A 118 -14.22 -11.10 8.04
N LYS A 119 -13.42 -12.13 8.33
CA LYS A 119 -13.70 -13.09 9.42
C LYS A 119 -13.63 -12.45 10.81
N ASP A 120 -12.68 -11.54 11.01
CA ASP A 120 -12.49 -10.81 12.26
C ASP A 120 -13.55 -9.71 12.46
N GLY A 121 -14.31 -9.39 11.41
CA GLY A 121 -15.36 -8.37 11.42
C GLY A 121 -14.85 -6.95 11.27
N ASP A 122 -13.57 -6.78 10.90
CA ASP A 122 -12.94 -5.48 10.66
C ASP A 122 -13.41 -4.84 9.33
N THR A 123 -13.93 -5.64 8.39
CA THR A 123 -14.41 -5.17 7.08
C THR A 123 -15.58 -6.02 6.58
N THR A 124 -16.54 -5.41 5.90
CA THR A 124 -17.67 -6.13 5.27
C THR A 124 -17.31 -6.64 3.88
N VAL A 125 -18.02 -7.66 3.40
CA VAL A 125 -17.76 -8.27 2.08
C VAL A 125 -17.98 -7.24 0.96
N GLU A 126 -18.97 -6.38 1.13
CA GLU A 126 -19.35 -5.33 0.20
C GLU A 126 -18.30 -4.21 0.15
N GLU A 127 -17.77 -3.80 1.30
CA GLU A 127 -16.70 -2.81 1.40
C GLU A 127 -15.37 -3.36 0.86
N ALA A 128 -15.04 -4.61 1.20
CA ALA A 128 -13.86 -5.28 0.69
C ALA A 128 -13.90 -5.41 -0.84
N LEU A 129 -15.07 -5.74 -1.42
CA LEU A 129 -15.21 -5.91 -2.88
C LEU A 129 -15.53 -4.59 -3.62
N GLY A 130 -15.70 -3.48 -2.91
CA GLY A 130 -16.05 -2.18 -3.52
C GLY A 130 -17.47 -2.12 -4.10
N ARG A 131 -18.39 -2.92 -3.56
CA ARG A 131 -19.81 -3.04 -3.98
C ARG A 131 -20.73 -2.00 -3.32
N THR A 132 -20.19 -0.94 -2.74
CA THR A 132 -21.01 0.08 -2.09
C THR A 132 -21.84 0.84 -3.13
N ASP A 133 -23.13 0.49 -3.23
CA ASP A 133 -24.16 1.26 -3.91
C ASP A 133 -24.41 2.57 -3.15
N GLY A 134 -23.60 3.59 -3.44
CA GLY A 134 -23.74 4.90 -2.82
C GLY A 134 -22.56 5.77 -3.21
N GLU A 135 -22.85 6.81 -3.99
CA GLU A 135 -21.91 7.80 -4.50
C GLU A 135 -20.88 8.23 -3.45
N ASN A 136 -19.63 7.84 -3.66
CA ASN A 136 -18.54 8.79 -3.52
C ASN A 136 -17.50 8.51 -4.61
N LYS A 137 -17.70 9.17 -5.75
CA LYS A 137 -16.64 9.41 -6.73
C LYS A 137 -15.68 10.45 -6.16
N ASP A 138 -15.05 10.11 -5.04
CA ASP A 138 -13.81 10.73 -4.64
C ASP A 138 -12.71 9.86 -5.22
N GLY A 139 -12.55 10.02 -6.54
CA GLY A 139 -11.27 9.72 -7.13
C GLY A 139 -10.24 10.54 -6.36
N GLU A 140 -9.49 9.88 -5.47
CA GLU A 140 -8.15 10.32 -5.17
C GLU A 140 -7.37 10.17 -6.48
N LYS A 141 -7.49 11.22 -7.28
CA LYS A 141 -6.54 11.56 -8.31
C LYS A 141 -5.17 11.31 -7.71
N VAL A 142 -4.41 10.47 -8.37
CA VAL A 142 -2.96 10.59 -8.47
C VAL A 142 -2.66 12.07 -8.64
N ARG A 143 -2.40 12.77 -7.53
CA ARG A 143 -1.81 14.10 -7.53
C ARG A 143 -0.34 13.86 -7.85
N LYS A 144 -0.05 13.84 -9.15
CA LYS A 144 1.19 14.42 -9.63
C LYS A 144 1.08 15.92 -9.42
N ASP A 145 1.31 16.34 -8.18
CA ASP A 145 1.92 17.64 -7.94
C ASP A 145 3.34 17.28 -7.49
N GLY A 146 4.25 17.37 -8.47
CA GLY A 146 5.67 17.34 -8.16
C GLY A 146 5.99 18.61 -7.39
N GLU A 147 6.51 18.43 -6.19
CA GLU A 147 7.56 19.28 -5.67
C GLU A 147 8.80 18.40 -5.58
N ASP A 148 9.59 18.47 -6.63
CA ASP A 148 11.04 18.47 -6.65
C ASP A 148 11.68 17.88 -5.38
N PHE A 149 11.71 16.55 -5.29
CA PHE A 149 12.79 15.91 -4.55
C PHE A 149 14.07 16.17 -5.35
N GLU A 150 14.72 17.31 -5.06
CA GLU A 150 16.15 17.47 -5.26
C GLU A 150 16.79 16.22 -4.66
N ASN A 151 17.33 15.41 -5.55
CA ASN A 151 18.13 14.26 -5.20
C ASN A 151 19.53 14.78 -4.81
N ASP A 152 19.57 15.45 -3.67
CA ASP A 152 20.80 15.90 -3.03
C ASP A 152 21.15 14.91 -1.92
N GLY A 153 21.35 13.66 -2.33
CA GLY A 153 22.01 12.62 -1.55
C GLY A 153 23.13 12.00 -2.40
N PRO A 154 24.36 11.88 -1.89
CA PRO A 154 25.55 11.77 -2.71
C PRO A 154 25.52 10.55 -3.62
N ALA A 155 25.80 10.80 -4.90
CA ALA A 155 26.04 9.83 -5.95
C ALA A 155 27.05 8.75 -5.51
N GLY A 156 26.53 7.57 -5.17
CA GLY A 156 27.29 6.34 -5.12
C GLY A 156 27.38 5.75 -6.53
N LYS A 157 28.49 6.05 -7.20
CA LYS A 157 29.07 5.29 -8.31
C LYS A 157 29.14 3.83 -7.81
N ASP A 158 28.59 2.84 -8.51
CA ASP A 158 29.31 2.05 -9.51
C ASP A 158 28.32 1.21 -10.34
N THR A 159 28.29 1.42 -11.64
CA THR A 159 27.95 0.35 -12.59
C THR A 159 29.12 0.28 -13.56
N PRO A 160 29.94 -0.78 -13.54
CA PRO A 160 30.99 -0.93 -14.54
C PRO A 160 30.38 -1.30 -15.89
N ALA A 161 30.96 -0.69 -16.91
CA ALA A 161 30.59 -0.67 -18.30
C ALA A 161 30.72 -2.02 -19.05
N GLY A 162 30.04 -2.10 -20.20
CA GLY A 162 30.23 -3.09 -21.27
C GLY A 162 28.93 -3.85 -21.55
N ASN A 163 28.20 -3.64 -22.64
CA ASN A 163 28.67 -3.72 -24.01
C ASN A 163 27.77 -2.87 -24.93
N LYS A 164 28.39 -1.95 -25.68
CA LYS A 164 27.78 -1.32 -26.86
C LYS A 164 28.26 -2.11 -28.06
N GLU A 165 27.35 -2.66 -28.83
CA GLU A 165 27.42 -2.53 -30.28
C GLU A 165 26.02 -2.69 -30.88
N ASN A 166 25.67 -1.69 -31.67
CA ASN A 166 24.35 -1.42 -32.19
C ASN A 166 24.43 -1.53 -33.72
N LYS A 167 23.40 -2.15 -34.30
CA LYS A 167 22.91 -1.98 -35.69
C LYS A 167 23.86 -2.34 -36.82
N LEU A 168 23.40 -3.27 -37.66
CA LEU A 168 23.06 -2.95 -39.05
C LEU A 168 22.01 -3.95 -39.56
N GLN A 169 20.84 -3.42 -39.90
CA GLN A 169 19.90 -4.11 -40.77
C GLN A 169 20.49 -4.19 -42.17
N PHE A 170 20.34 -5.31 -42.85
CA PHE A 170 20.13 -5.27 -44.30
C PHE A 170 19.11 -6.33 -44.72
N ASN A 171 18.16 -5.81 -45.48
CA ASN A 171 17.02 -6.44 -46.10
C ASN A 171 17.47 -7.18 -47.38
N LYS A 172 17.20 -8.48 -47.50
CA LYS A 172 16.72 -9.16 -48.72
C LYS A 172 16.36 -10.61 -48.46
#